data_AF-A0A257ETW9-F1
#
_entry.id   AF-A0A257ETW9-F1
#
_cell.length_a   1.000
_cell.length_b   1.000
_cell.length_c   1.000
_cell.angle_alpha   90.00
_cell.angle_beta   90.00
_cell.angle_gamma   90.00
#
_symmetry.space_group_name_H-M   'P 1'
#
loop_
_entity.id
_entity.type
_entity.pdbx_description
1 polymer ?
#
loop_
_entity_poly.entity_id
_entity_poly.type
_entity_poly.pdbx_seq_one_letter_code
_entity_poly.pdbx_strand_id
1 'polypeptide(L)'
;MPHDPLQTALDDLRARLIAGDYATLPALAERIEGLMLGLRRSDAARLRRMRAQTIQTAACVDAARNGFRAARRRIEEATGRAPLGTYDSAGTRAPLVPSMPPARRV
;
A
#
# COMPACT_ATOMS: atom_id res chain seq x y z
N MET A 1 11.91 -16.32 25.26
CA MET A 1 12.31 -17.06 24.04
C MET A 1 13.12 -16.08 23.20
N PRO A 2 14.35 -16.39 22.77
CA PRO A 2 15.08 -15.47 21.91
C PRO A 2 14.33 -15.37 20.58
N HIS A 3 13.71 -14.21 20.31
CA HIS A 3 13.08 -13.96 19.03
C HIS A 3 14.17 -13.85 17.96
N ASP A 4 14.01 -14.62 16.88
CA ASP A 4 14.93 -14.59 15.75
C ASP A 4 14.89 -13.20 15.11
N PRO A 5 16.02 -12.48 14.99
CA PRO A 5 16.02 -11.10 14.52
C PRO A 5 15.44 -10.93 13.11
N LEU A 6 15.57 -11.95 12.24
CA LEU A 6 14.96 -11.94 10.91
C LEU A 6 13.44 -12.15 10.99
N GLN A 7 12.98 -12.97 11.94
CA GLN A 7 11.56 -13.18 12.17
C GLN A 7 10.90 -11.89 12.68
N THR A 8 11.53 -11.20 13.63
CA THR A 8 11.07 -9.89 14.09
C THR A 8 11.03 -8.86 12.96
N ALA A 9 12.05 -8.83 12.08
CA ALA A 9 12.04 -7.92 10.93
C ALA A 9 10.90 -8.22 9.93
N LEU A 10 10.55 -9.49 9.71
CA LEU A 10 9.41 -9.86 8.87
C LEU A 10 8.06 -9.50 9.50
N ASP A 11 7.94 -9.62 10.83
CA ASP A 11 6.74 -9.16 11.54
C ASP A 11 6.60 -7.63 11.49
N ASP A 12 7.70 -6.89 11.66
CA ASP A 12 7.73 -5.43 11.54
C ASP A 12 7.34 -4.98 10.11
N LEU A 13 7.82 -5.71 9.08
CA LEU A 13 7.42 -5.47 7.68
C LEU A 13 5.90 -5.56 7.53
N ARG A 14 5.32 -6.65 8.03
CA ARG A 14 3.88 -6.90 7.95
C ARG A 14 3.09 -5.84 8.71
N ALA A 15 3.52 -5.49 9.92
CA ALA A 15 2.85 -4.47 10.73
C ALA A 15 2.83 -3.10 10.01
N ARG A 16 3.95 -2.70 9.40
CA ARG A 16 4.06 -1.44 8.65
C ARG A 16 3.23 -1.43 7.37
N LEU A 17 3.19 -2.53 6.64
CA LEU A 17 2.32 -2.69 5.47
C LEU A 17 0.84 -2.55 5.84
N ILE A 18 0.42 -3.17 6.94
CA ILE A 18 -0.97 -3.06 7.44
C ILE A 18 -1.27 -1.63 7.91
N ALA A 19 -0.32 -0.97 8.57
CA ALA A 19 -0.46 0.42 9.00
C ALA A 19 -0.39 1.44 7.86
N GLY A 20 0.04 1.03 6.66
CA GLY A 20 0.26 1.92 5.52
C GLY A 20 1.50 2.82 5.67
N ASP A 21 2.43 2.46 6.57
CA ASP A 21 3.71 3.16 6.71
C ASP A 21 4.72 2.66 5.68
N TYR A 22 4.65 3.23 4.48
CA TYR A 22 5.52 2.84 3.37
C TYR A 22 6.90 3.53 3.40
N ALA A 23 7.02 4.66 4.11
CA ALA A 23 8.24 5.46 4.13
C ALA A 23 9.41 4.70 4.75
N THR A 24 9.11 3.79 5.67
CA THR A 24 10.10 3.06 6.45
C THR A 24 10.44 1.68 5.87
N LEU A 25 9.82 1.29 4.75
CA LEU A 25 10.02 0.00 4.09
C LEU A 25 11.42 -0.18 3.46
N PRO A 26 12.03 0.83 2.81
CA PRO A 26 13.36 0.66 2.20
C PRO A 26 14.42 0.27 3.24
N ALA A 27 14.48 1.00 4.36
CA ALA A 27 15.40 0.70 5.46
C ALA A 27 15.15 -0.70 6.07
N LEU A 28 13.90 -1.14 6.08
CA LEU A 28 13.54 -2.45 6.60
C LEU A 28 13.92 -3.58 5.64
N ALA A 29 13.83 -3.35 4.32
CA ALA A 29 14.30 -4.28 3.30
C ALA A 29 15.83 -4.48 3.39
N GLU A 30 16.60 -3.40 3.48
CA GLU A 30 18.07 -3.46 3.66
C GLU A 30 18.45 -4.26 4.91
N ARG A 31 17.73 -4.04 6.02
CA ARG A 31 17.94 -4.80 7.25
C ARG A 31 17.65 -6.29 7.08
N ILE A 32 16.56 -6.64 6.39
CA ILE A 32 16.20 -8.03 6.10
C ILE A 32 17.28 -8.71 5.26
N GLU A 33 17.75 -8.04 4.21
CA GLU A 33 18.82 -8.54 3.34
C GLU A 33 20.12 -8.79 4.12
N GLY A 34 20.52 -7.83 4.97
CA GLY A 34 21.70 -7.98 5.84
C GLY A 34 21.56 -9.17 6.81
N LEU A 35 20.37 -9.38 7.39
CA LEU A 35 20.09 -10.52 8.25
C LEU A 35 20.10 -11.84 7.48
N MET A 36 19.62 -11.86 6.23
CA MET A 36 19.67 -13.04 5.36
C MET A 36 21.09 -13.44 4.99
N LEU A 37 21.97 -12.48 4.71
CA LEU A 37 23.40 -12.75 4.45
C LEU A 37 24.12 -13.33 5.68
N GLY A 38 23.64 -13.00 6.89
CA GLY A 38 24.14 -13.53 8.15
C GLY A 38 23.67 -14.95 8.50
N LEU A 39 22.73 -15.54 7.73
CA LEU A 39 22.27 -16.91 7.97
C LEU A 39 23.38 -17.93 7.62
N ARG A 40 24.19 -18.29 8.61
CA ARG A 40 25.02 -19.51 8.54
C ARG A 40 24.17 -20.77 8.72
N ARG A 41 24.68 -21.93 8.28
CA ARG A 41 24.06 -23.28 8.32
C ARG A 41 22.99 -23.36 9.40
N SER A 42 21.75 -23.12 8.99
CA SER A 42 20.62 -22.98 9.89
C SER A 42 19.94 -24.34 10.07
N ASP A 43 19.53 -24.64 11.29
CA ASP A 43 18.75 -25.83 11.63
C ASP A 43 17.49 -25.90 10.75
N ALA A 44 17.25 -27.05 10.12
CA ALA A 44 16.10 -27.31 9.26
C ALA A 44 14.75 -27.05 9.97
N ALA A 45 14.69 -27.18 11.30
CA ALA A 45 13.50 -26.82 12.07
C ALA A 45 13.25 -25.29 12.08
N ARG A 46 14.30 -24.49 12.13
CA ARG A 46 14.24 -23.01 12.10
C ARG A 46 13.76 -22.51 10.74
N LEU A 47 14.35 -23.03 9.66
CA LEU A 47 13.98 -22.66 8.29
C LEU A 47 12.51 -23.00 7.97
N ARG A 48 11.99 -24.12 8.49
CA ARG A 48 10.58 -24.49 8.31
C ARG A 48 9.62 -23.50 8.98
N ARG A 49 9.93 -23.05 10.20
CA ARG A 49 9.11 -22.03 10.88
C ARG A 49 9.14 -20.69 10.15
N MET A 50 10.33 -20.26 9.72
CA MET A 50 10.48 -19.01 8.96
C MET A 50 9.73 -19.04 7.63
N ARG A 51 9.72 -20.18 6.93
CA ARG A 51 9.03 -20.33 5.64
C ARG A 51 7.56 -19.95 5.72
N ALA A 52 6.84 -20.40 6.75
CA ALA A 52 5.42 -20.07 6.91
C ALA A 52 5.20 -18.55 7.05
N GLN A 53 6.07 -17.87 7.81
CA GLN A 53 5.99 -16.43 8.02
C GLN A 53 6.38 -15.62 6.78
N THR A 54 7.40 -16.07 6.05
CA THR A 54 7.78 -15.44 4.79
C THR A 54 6.65 -15.53 3.75
N ILE A 55 5.96 -16.67 3.67
CA ILE A 55 4.81 -16.84 2.79
C ILE A 55 3.69 -15.85 3.14
N GLN A 56 3.34 -15.72 4.42
CA GLN A 56 2.33 -14.76 4.87
C GLN A 56 2.74 -13.31 4.57
N THR A 57 4.01 -12.98 4.82
CA THR A 57 4.54 -11.63 4.59
C THR A 57 4.54 -11.30 3.09
N ALA A 58 4.91 -12.25 2.24
CA ALA A 58 4.85 -12.09 0.78
C ALA A 58 3.42 -11.82 0.30
N ALA A 59 2.43 -12.56 0.80
CA ALA A 59 1.02 -12.32 0.49
C ALA A 59 0.56 -10.91 0.88
N CYS A 60 1.02 -10.38 2.02
CA CYS A 60 0.74 -8.99 2.42
C CYS A 60 1.36 -7.97 1.46
N VAL A 61 2.62 -8.19 1.04
CA VAL A 61 3.30 -7.32 0.06
C VAL A 61 2.55 -7.32 -1.28
N ASP A 62 2.13 -8.49 -1.77
CA ASP A 62 1.38 -8.61 -3.01
C ASP A 62 0.02 -7.91 -2.94
N ALA A 63 -0.69 -8.07 -1.81
CA ALA A 63 -1.94 -7.36 -1.57
C ALA A 63 -1.76 -5.84 -1.57
N ALA A 64 -0.74 -5.33 -0.86
CA ALA A 64 -0.42 -3.90 -0.83
C ALA A 64 -0.10 -3.36 -2.23
N ARG A 65 0.71 -4.10 -3.01
CA ARG A 65 1.04 -3.76 -4.40
C ARG A 65 -0.19 -3.68 -5.29
N ASN A 66 -1.10 -4.65 -5.18
CA ASN A 66 -2.34 -4.66 -5.95
C ASN A 66 -3.27 -3.50 -5.55
N GLY A 67 -3.36 -3.20 -4.26
CA GLY A 67 -4.09 -2.05 -3.74
C GLY A 67 -3.57 -0.72 -4.32
N PHE A 68 -2.26 -0.53 -4.34
CA PHE A 68 -1.64 0.68 -4.89
C PHE A 68 -1.90 0.83 -6.40
N ARG A 69 -1.80 -0.26 -7.16
CA ARG A 69 -2.13 -0.27 -8.60
C ARG A 69 -3.59 0.10 -8.84
N ALA A 70 -4.51 -0.46 -8.05
CA ALA A 70 -5.93 -0.15 -8.16
C ALA A 70 -6.22 1.32 -7.79
N ALA A 71 -5.60 1.84 -6.74
CA ALA A 71 -5.72 3.23 -6.34
C ALA A 71 -5.21 4.18 -7.43
N ARG A 72 -4.03 3.91 -7.99
CA ARG A 72 -3.47 4.69 -9.10
C ARG A 72 -4.41 4.70 -10.31
N ARG A 73 -4.90 3.53 -10.71
CA ARG A 73 -5.87 3.41 -11.80
C ARG A 73 -7.15 4.23 -11.55
N ARG A 74 -7.68 4.23 -10.33
CA ARG A 74 -8.86 5.04 -9.98
C ARG A 74 -8.59 6.53 -10.07
N ILE A 75 -7.40 6.98 -9.67
CA ILE A 75 -7.00 8.38 -9.79
C ILE A 75 -6.91 8.77 -11.27
N GLU A 76 -6.23 7.95 -12.08
CA GLU A 76 -6.13 8.16 -13.54
C GLU A 76 -7.53 8.24 -14.18
N GLU A 77 -8.42 7.29 -13.88
CA GLU A 77 -9.81 7.28 -14.34
C GLU A 77 -10.60 8.53 -13.88
N ALA A 78 -10.37 9.01 -12.66
CA ALA A 78 -11.02 10.23 -12.16
C ALA A 78 -10.50 11.49 -12.86
N THR A 79 -9.18 11.58 -13.08
CA THR A 79 -8.55 12.73 -13.76
C THR A 79 -8.85 12.79 -15.26
N GLY A 80 -9.07 11.64 -15.90
CA GLY A 80 -9.38 11.55 -17.33
C GLY A 80 -10.86 11.74 -17.69
N ARG A 81 -11.76 11.82 -16.71
CA ARG A 81 -13.19 12.05 -16.98
C ARG A 81 -13.45 13.51 -17.31
N ALA A 82 -14.17 13.74 -18.41
CA ALA A 82 -14.73 15.06 -18.71
C ALA A 82 -15.58 15.55 -17.51
N PRO A 83 -15.58 16.86 -17.21
CA PRO A 83 -16.39 17.40 -16.13
C PRO A 83 -17.85 16.95 -16.26
N LEU A 84 -18.47 16.66 -15.11
CA LEU A 84 -19.90 16.38 -15.03
C LEU A 84 -20.63 17.50 -15.77
N GLY A 85 -21.67 17.18 -16.53
CA GLY A 85 -22.42 18.17 -17.29
C GLY A 85 -23.89 17.87 -17.24
N THR A 86 -24.71 18.92 -17.26
CA THR A 86 -26.16 18.83 -17.38
C THR A 86 -26.59 19.26 -18.75
N TYR A 87 -27.69 18.68 -19.23
CA TYR A 87 -28.38 19.18 -20.40
C TYR A 87 -29.29 20.33 -19.98
N ASP A 88 -29.27 21.43 -20.74
CA ASP A 88 -30.28 22.49 -20.58
C ASP A 88 -31.64 22.05 -21.17
N SER A 89 -32.66 22.89 -21.03
CA SER A 89 -34.00 22.64 -21.57
C SER A 89 -34.05 22.60 -23.11
N ALA A 90 -32.99 23.03 -23.79
CA ALA A 90 -32.84 22.97 -25.24
C ALA A 90 -32.03 21.74 -25.71
N GLY A 91 -31.57 20.89 -24.79
CA GLY A 91 -30.78 19.69 -25.08
C GLY A 91 -29.28 19.95 -25.27
N THR A 92 -28.78 21.15 -24.95
CA THR A 92 -27.36 21.49 -25.04
C THR A 92 -26.64 21.04 -23.77
N ARG A 93 -25.53 20.30 -23.93
CA ARG A 93 -24.72 19.84 -22.80
C ARG A 93 -23.81 20.97 -22.31
N ALA A 94 -23.98 21.40 -21.06
CA ALA A 94 -23.11 22.35 -20.39
C ALA A 94 -22.37 21.69 -19.21
N PRO A 95 -21.08 21.99 -18.99
CA PRO A 95 -20.36 21.49 -17.82
C PRO A 95 -20.92 22.09 -16.52
N LEU A 96 -21.11 21.25 -15.51
CA LEU A 96 -21.39 21.65 -14.14
C LEU A 96 -20.11 22.23 -13.54
N VAL A 97 -20.06 23.55 -13.42
CA VAL A 97 -19.03 24.24 -12.64
C VAL A 97 -19.46 24.19 -11.17
N PRO A 98 -18.61 23.75 -10.23
CA PRO A 98 -18.95 23.81 -8.81
C PRO A 98 -19.19 25.28 -8.43
N SER A 99 -20.42 25.62 -8.06
CA SER A 99 -20.73 26.96 -7.57
C SER A 99 -20.04 27.15 -6.22
N MET A 100 -19.24 28.21 -6.10
CA MET A 100 -18.72 28.64 -4.80
C MET A 100 -19.92 28.87 -3.86
N PRO A 101 -19.88 28.38 -2.61
CA PRO A 101 -20.94 28.65 -1.66
C PRO A 101 -21.06 30.17 -1.44
N PRO A 102 -22.28 30.74 -1.39
CA PRO A 102 -22.43 32.17 -1.17
C PRO A 102 -21.81 32.54 0.18
N ALA A 103 -20.89 33.50 0.15
CA ALA A 103 -20.30 34.07 1.36
C ALA A 103 -21.42 34.61 2.25
N ARG A 104 -21.73 33.86 3.31
CA ARG A 104 -22.73 34.24 4.31
C ARG A 104 -22.18 35.48 5.01
N ARG A 105 -22.73 36.66 4.70
CA ARG A 105 -22.46 37.87 5.49
C ARG A 105 -23.16 37.67 6.85
N VAL A 106 -22.38 37.73 7.92
CA VAL A 106 -22.83 37.84 9.32
C VAL A 106 -22.93 39.32 9.64
#